data_AF-A0A3L7VAD3-F1
#
_entry.id   AF-A0A3L7VAD3-F1
#
_cell.length_a   1.000
_cell.length_b   1.000
_cell.length_c   1.000
_cell.angle_alpha   90.00
_cell.angle_beta   90.00
_cell.angle_gamma   90.00
#
_symmetry.space_group_name_H-M   'P 1'
#
loop_
_entity.id
_entity.type
_entity.pdbx_description
1 polymer ?
#
loop_
_entity_poly.entity_id
_entity_poly.type
_entity_poly.pdbx_seq_one_letter_code
_entity_poly.pdbx_strand_id
1 'polypeptide(L)'
;TLNPSVQGLESVGVSLDVTDFQPLVVTADRTELREGIDGQSATVARISIRSPAPSGGVLVSLVASPSGVLVFPSSVLIPAGSTQATWNVSAFNDNRPSNPRTVVVSGSGPGILSGTLQFTIQDDDPARWTNPTNPFDINQSGALNPLDVLVLIDEINRSRSRVLDPVLDAGLLFVDPNRDGALDPLDVLFVIDEINRR
;
A
#
# COMPACT_ATOMS: atom_id res chain seq x y z
N THR A 1 -37.20 -18.33 -22.26
CA THR A 1 -37.49 -19.48 -23.15
C THR A 1 -38.31 -19.00 -24.33
N LEU A 2 -37.78 -19.12 -25.55
CA LEU A 2 -38.57 -18.96 -26.77
C LEU A 2 -39.05 -20.36 -27.16
N ASN A 3 -40.37 -20.57 -27.18
CA ASN A 3 -41.00 -21.82 -27.60
C ASN A 3 -41.71 -21.61 -28.96
N PRO A 4 -40.98 -21.55 -30.08
CA PRO A 4 -41.62 -21.65 -31.37
C PRO A 4 -42.21 -23.06 -31.49
N SER A 5 -43.52 -23.15 -31.71
CA SER A 5 -44.19 -24.42 -32.01
C SER A 5 -44.88 -24.31 -33.37
N VAL A 6 -44.62 -25.28 -34.23
CA VAL A 6 -45.30 -25.47 -35.52
C VAL A 6 -45.83 -26.90 -35.51
N GLN A 7 -47.09 -27.08 -35.88
CA GLN A 7 -47.75 -28.38 -35.85
C GLN A 7 -47.03 -29.36 -36.78
N GLY A 8 -46.52 -30.48 -36.23
CA GLY A 8 -45.82 -31.52 -36.99
C GLY A 8 -44.30 -31.58 -36.87
N LEU A 9 -43.67 -30.68 -36.08
CA LEU A 9 -42.25 -30.75 -35.73
C LEU A 9 -42.08 -30.82 -34.21
N GLU A 10 -41.13 -31.63 -33.72
CA GLU A 10 -40.79 -31.65 -32.29
C GLU A 10 -40.32 -30.25 -31.85
N SER A 11 -40.89 -29.74 -30.75
CA SER A 11 -40.44 -28.47 -30.19
C SER A 11 -39.05 -28.66 -29.59
N VAL A 12 -38.02 -28.19 -30.29
CA VAL A 12 -36.68 -28.08 -29.73
C VAL A 12 -36.61 -26.76 -28.97
N GLY A 13 -36.66 -26.84 -27.65
CA GLY A 13 -36.46 -25.67 -26.79
C GLY A 13 -35.01 -25.21 -26.87
N VAL A 14 -34.78 -23.94 -27.23
CA VAL A 14 -33.47 -23.30 -27.11
C VAL A 14 -33.42 -22.59 -25.77
N SER A 15 -32.49 -22.98 -24.90
CA SER A 15 -32.17 -22.23 -23.68
C SER A 15 -31.14 -21.15 -24.01
N LEU A 16 -31.42 -19.92 -23.59
CA LEU A 16 -30.47 -18.80 -23.63
C LEU A 16 -30.22 -18.40 -22.18
N ASP A 17 -29.00 -18.61 -21.71
CA ASP A 17 -28.56 -18.07 -20.42
C ASP A 17 -28.09 -16.63 -20.64
N VAL A 18 -28.90 -15.67 -20.18
CA VAL A 18 -28.50 -14.26 -20.13
C VAL A 18 -27.87 -14.02 -18.75
N THR A 19 -26.54 -13.93 -18.71
CA THR A 19 -25.82 -13.59 -17.48
C THR A 19 -25.81 -12.06 -17.32
N ASP A 20 -26.59 -11.55 -16.37
CA ASP A 20 -26.47 -10.16 -15.94
C ASP A 20 -25.25 -10.00 -15.04
N PHE A 21 -24.49 -8.91 -15.24
CA PHE A 21 -23.33 -8.58 -14.41
C PHE A 21 -23.58 -7.30 -13.62
N GLN A 22 -23.34 -7.39 -12.31
CA GLN A 22 -23.54 -6.27 -11.38
C GLN A 22 -22.24 -5.47 -11.19
N PRO A 23 -22.21 -4.15 -11.42
CA PRO A 23 -21.10 -3.29 -11.04
C PRO A 23 -20.86 -3.34 -9.54
N LEU A 24 -19.59 -3.56 -9.16
CA LEU A 24 -19.14 -3.46 -7.80
C LEU A 24 -18.79 -2.00 -7.47
N VAL A 25 -19.38 -1.48 -6.42
CA VAL A 25 -18.97 -0.22 -5.80
C VAL A 25 -18.18 -0.54 -4.54
N VAL A 26 -16.97 0.00 -4.43
CA VAL A 26 -16.07 -0.20 -3.28
C VAL A 26 -15.87 1.17 -2.62
N THR A 27 -16.23 1.29 -1.34
CA THR A 27 -16.07 2.53 -0.55
C THR A 27 -15.45 2.24 0.80
N ALA A 28 -15.01 3.27 1.51
CA ALA A 28 -14.56 3.17 2.89
C ALA A 28 -14.90 4.45 3.66
N ASP A 29 -14.99 4.34 4.98
CA ASP A 29 -15.23 5.50 5.86
C ASP A 29 -14.05 6.48 5.82
N ARG A 30 -12.85 5.98 5.48
CA ARG A 30 -11.63 6.76 5.29
C ARG A 30 -10.76 6.11 4.22
N THR A 31 -10.11 6.91 3.38
CA THR A 31 -9.17 6.42 2.37
C THR A 31 -7.72 6.82 2.67
N GLU A 32 -7.49 7.62 3.70
CA GLU A 32 -6.17 7.97 4.19
C GLU A 32 -5.90 7.23 5.50
N LEU A 33 -4.88 6.36 5.53
CA LEU A 33 -4.48 5.62 6.72
C LEU A 33 -3.07 6.01 7.14
N ARG A 34 -2.78 5.89 8.44
CA ARG A 34 -1.43 6.06 8.97
C ARG A 34 -0.93 4.75 9.57
N GLU A 35 0.28 4.35 9.21
CA GLU A 35 0.98 3.24 9.90
C GLU A 35 1.14 3.59 11.39
N GLY A 36 1.21 2.57 12.25
CA GLY A 36 1.44 2.65 13.71
C GLY A 36 0.54 3.55 14.59
N ILE A 37 -0.36 4.37 14.04
CA ILE A 37 -1.17 5.33 14.79
C ILE A 37 -2.56 4.78 15.09
N ASP A 38 -2.84 4.60 16.38
CA ASP A 38 -4.14 4.16 16.87
C ASP A 38 -5.30 5.05 16.38
N GLY A 39 -6.35 4.41 15.88
CA GLY A 39 -7.52 5.08 15.32
C GLY A 39 -7.34 5.66 13.91
N GLN A 40 -6.12 5.66 13.37
CA GLN A 40 -5.80 6.12 12.00
C GLN A 40 -5.25 5.02 11.11
N SER A 41 -4.79 3.90 11.68
CA SER A 41 -4.22 2.76 10.96
C SER A 41 -5.23 1.81 10.35
N ALA A 42 -6.52 1.94 10.68
CA ALA A 42 -7.58 1.07 10.17
C ALA A 42 -8.86 1.82 9.84
N THR A 43 -9.67 1.21 8.98
CA THR A 43 -10.99 1.70 8.60
C THR A 43 -11.90 0.55 8.18
N VAL A 44 -13.20 0.84 8.11
CA VAL A 44 -14.20 -0.09 7.59
C VAL A 44 -14.45 0.26 6.13
N ALA A 45 -14.35 -0.75 5.28
CA ALA A 45 -14.67 -0.68 3.87
C ALA A 45 -15.97 -1.43 3.56
N ARG A 46 -16.63 -1.04 2.47
CA ARG A 46 -17.92 -1.57 2.02
C ARG A 46 -17.87 -1.89 0.54
N ILE A 47 -18.48 -3.01 0.19
CA ILE A 47 -18.74 -3.46 -1.16
C ILE A 47 -20.24 -3.47 -1.35
N SER A 48 -20.70 -2.92 -2.47
CA SER A 48 -22.11 -2.85 -2.80
C SER A 48 -22.33 -3.26 -4.24
N ILE A 49 -23.43 -3.99 -4.47
CA ILE A 49 -23.93 -4.41 -5.77
C ILE A 49 -25.35 -3.84 -5.96
N ARG A 50 -25.83 -3.79 -7.22
CA ARG A 50 -27.09 -3.07 -7.54
C ARG A 50 -28.36 -3.84 -7.17
N SER A 51 -28.29 -5.16 -7.05
CA SER A 51 -29.45 -6.00 -6.74
C SER A 51 -29.09 -7.06 -5.71
N PRO A 52 -30.06 -7.56 -4.92
CA PRO A 52 -29.80 -8.55 -3.89
C PRO A 52 -29.01 -9.76 -4.42
N ALA A 53 -28.01 -10.20 -3.66
CA ALA A 53 -27.21 -11.36 -4.00
C ALA A 53 -28.09 -12.62 -4.14
N PRO A 54 -27.82 -13.49 -5.13
CA PRO A 54 -28.55 -14.75 -5.31
C PRO A 54 -28.48 -15.68 -4.10
N SER A 55 -29.23 -16.79 -4.15
CA SER A 55 -29.08 -17.88 -3.19
C SER A 55 -27.62 -18.35 -3.13
N GLY A 56 -27.07 -18.51 -1.93
CA GLY A 56 -25.64 -18.79 -1.70
C GLY A 56 -24.75 -17.54 -1.56
N GLY A 57 -25.29 -16.34 -1.85
CA GLY A 57 -24.53 -15.09 -1.79
C GLY A 57 -23.56 -14.92 -2.95
N VAL A 58 -22.76 -13.85 -2.90
CA VAL A 58 -21.67 -13.62 -3.87
C VAL A 58 -20.36 -13.43 -3.14
N LEU A 59 -19.38 -14.28 -3.45
CA LEU A 59 -18.02 -14.15 -2.93
C LEU A 59 -17.23 -13.19 -3.81
N VAL A 60 -16.75 -12.10 -3.21
CA VAL A 60 -15.91 -11.09 -3.87
C VAL A 60 -14.47 -11.31 -3.43
N SER A 61 -13.59 -11.63 -4.38
CA SER A 61 -12.15 -11.69 -4.17
C SER A 61 -11.57 -10.28 -4.18
N LEU A 62 -10.71 -9.99 -3.21
CA LEU A 62 -10.06 -8.70 -3.03
C LEU A 62 -8.55 -8.83 -3.28
N VAL A 63 -7.99 -7.91 -4.06
CA VAL A 63 -6.56 -7.83 -4.35
C VAL A 63 -6.09 -6.39 -4.25
N ALA A 64 -4.91 -6.17 -3.65
CA ALA A 64 -4.28 -4.84 -3.57
C ALA A 64 -3.01 -4.77 -4.42
N SER A 65 -2.76 -3.59 -4.99
CA SER A 65 -1.51 -3.24 -5.65
C SER A 65 -1.05 -1.85 -5.20
N PRO A 66 0.19 -1.71 -4.68
CA PRO A 66 1.13 -2.78 -4.36
C PRO A 66 0.64 -3.70 -3.23
N SER A 67 1.03 -4.98 -3.27
CA SER A 67 0.69 -5.97 -2.23
C SER A 67 1.55 -5.81 -0.98
N GLY A 68 1.02 -6.16 0.19
CA GLY A 68 1.77 -6.17 1.45
C GLY A 68 1.73 -4.86 2.24
N VAL A 69 1.18 -3.78 1.66
CA VAL A 69 1.00 -2.49 2.35
C VAL A 69 -0.29 -2.44 3.18
N LEU A 70 -1.31 -3.19 2.76
CA LEU A 70 -2.60 -3.28 3.43
C LEU A 70 -2.86 -4.71 3.90
N VAL A 71 -3.53 -4.83 5.05
CA VAL A 71 -3.99 -6.08 5.65
C VAL A 71 -5.51 -6.12 5.64
N PHE A 72 -6.08 -7.12 4.97
CA PHE A 72 -7.52 -7.35 4.84
C PHE A 72 -7.75 -8.81 4.39
N PRO A 73 -8.97 -9.38 4.56
CA PRO A 73 -9.26 -10.71 4.07
C PRO A 73 -9.21 -10.78 2.54
N SER A 74 -8.69 -11.86 1.96
CA SER A 74 -8.60 -12.04 0.50
C SER A 74 -9.95 -12.15 -0.20
N SER A 75 -11.04 -12.32 0.55
CA SER A 75 -12.39 -12.33 0.01
C SER A 75 -13.44 -11.90 1.04
N VAL A 76 -14.53 -11.32 0.57
CA VAL A 76 -15.69 -10.92 1.37
C VAL A 76 -16.96 -11.49 0.74
N LEU A 77 -17.83 -12.08 1.57
CA LEU A 77 -19.11 -12.63 1.12
C LEU A 77 -20.20 -11.57 1.26
N ILE A 78 -20.91 -11.28 0.17
CA ILE A 78 -22.20 -10.59 0.20
C ILE A 78 -23.29 -11.66 0.45
N PRO A 79 -23.97 -11.68 1.62
CA PRO A 79 -24.93 -12.72 1.93
C PRO A 79 -26.14 -12.70 0.98
N ALA A 80 -26.76 -13.87 0.79
CA ALA A 80 -27.98 -13.99 -0.01
C ALA A 80 -29.04 -12.97 0.43
N GLY A 81 -29.70 -12.32 -0.53
CA GLY A 81 -30.70 -11.28 -0.27
C GLY A 81 -30.13 -9.91 0.15
N SER A 82 -28.82 -9.80 0.42
CA SER A 82 -28.15 -8.53 0.73
C SER A 82 -27.58 -7.89 -0.52
N THR A 83 -27.45 -6.57 -0.51
CA THR A 83 -26.80 -5.81 -1.60
C THR A 83 -25.40 -5.33 -1.22
N GLN A 84 -24.97 -5.57 0.01
CA GLN A 84 -23.71 -5.04 0.53
C GLN A 84 -23.10 -5.94 1.60
N ALA A 85 -21.79 -5.80 1.77
CA ALA A 85 -21.02 -6.35 2.87
C ALA A 85 -19.91 -5.39 3.27
N THR A 86 -19.42 -5.52 4.50
CA THR A 86 -18.32 -4.70 5.04
C THR A 86 -17.15 -5.58 5.48
N TRP A 87 -15.95 -5.02 5.44
CA TRP A 87 -14.75 -5.65 6.00
C TRP A 87 -13.83 -4.58 6.58
N ASN A 88 -12.92 -5.01 7.46
CA ASN A 88 -11.88 -4.16 8.00
C ASN A 88 -10.66 -4.20 7.10
N VAL A 89 -10.05 -3.02 6.90
CA VAL A 89 -8.76 -2.87 6.24
C VAL A 89 -7.86 -2.03 7.13
N SER A 90 -6.61 -2.46 7.28
CA SER A 90 -5.59 -1.73 8.04
C SER A 90 -4.29 -1.59 7.26
N ALA A 91 -3.54 -0.53 7.53
CA ALA A 91 -2.17 -0.40 7.06
C ALA A 91 -1.27 -1.42 7.77
N PHE A 92 -0.33 -2.02 7.03
CA PHE A 92 0.71 -2.84 7.62
C PHE A 92 1.75 -1.93 8.25
N ASN A 93 1.97 -2.05 9.55
CA ASN A 93 2.96 -1.26 10.27
C ASN A 93 4.32 -1.96 10.24
N ASP A 94 5.37 -1.24 9.85
CA ASP A 94 6.74 -1.71 10.02
C ASP A 94 7.58 -0.74 10.87
N ASN A 95 8.89 -0.63 10.59
CA ASN A 95 9.83 0.20 11.34
C ASN A 95 10.79 0.92 10.36
N ARG A 96 10.44 0.96 9.08
CA ARG A 96 11.26 1.42 7.96
C ARG A 96 10.60 2.64 7.32
N PRO A 97 11.26 3.80 7.42
CA PRO A 97 10.71 5.03 6.86
C PRO A 97 10.49 4.89 5.34
N SER A 98 9.38 5.43 4.90
CA SER A 98 8.86 5.31 3.55
C SER A 98 8.02 6.53 3.19
N ASN A 99 8.09 6.91 1.92
CA ASN A 99 7.27 8.00 1.40
C ASN A 99 5.79 7.57 1.39
N PRO A 100 4.83 8.51 1.47
CA PRO A 100 3.42 8.19 1.33
C PRO A 100 3.12 7.34 0.09
N ARG A 101 2.36 6.26 0.28
CA ARG A 101 2.09 5.25 -0.75
C ARG A 101 0.64 5.29 -1.19
N THR A 102 0.40 5.14 -2.48
CA THR A 102 -0.94 4.91 -3.01
C THR A 102 -1.16 3.43 -3.27
N VAL A 103 -2.22 2.87 -2.70
CA VAL A 103 -2.60 1.45 -2.85
C VAL A 103 -3.99 1.35 -3.47
N VAL A 104 -4.12 0.60 -4.55
CA VAL A 104 -5.39 0.33 -5.20
C VAL A 104 -5.89 -1.04 -4.79
N VAL A 105 -7.06 -1.09 -4.17
CA VAL A 105 -7.80 -2.31 -3.87
C VAL A 105 -8.79 -2.56 -5.00
N SER A 106 -8.80 -3.78 -5.54
CA SER A 106 -9.70 -4.24 -6.57
C SER A 106 -10.54 -5.41 -6.05
N GLY A 107 -11.83 -5.39 -6.38
CA GLY A 107 -12.77 -6.46 -6.05
C GLY A 107 -13.35 -7.08 -7.32
N SER A 108 -13.42 -8.40 -7.37
CA SER A 108 -14.04 -9.14 -8.50
C SER A 108 -14.69 -10.44 -8.02
N GLY A 109 -15.65 -10.95 -8.78
CA GLY A 109 -16.34 -12.20 -8.44
C GLY A 109 -17.32 -12.64 -9.54
N PRO A 110 -17.90 -13.84 -9.43
CA PRO A 110 -18.87 -14.34 -10.39
C PRO A 110 -20.08 -13.41 -10.51
N GLY A 111 -20.48 -13.07 -11.74
CA GLY A 111 -21.63 -12.18 -11.99
C GLY A 111 -21.42 -10.73 -11.56
N ILE A 112 -20.17 -10.31 -11.29
CA ILE A 112 -19.82 -8.95 -10.87
C ILE A 112 -18.83 -8.33 -11.87
N LEU A 113 -19.06 -7.08 -12.25
CA LEU A 113 -18.05 -6.24 -12.90
C LEU A 113 -17.14 -5.65 -11.83
N SER A 114 -15.83 -5.77 -12.03
CA SER A 114 -14.83 -5.37 -11.03
C SER A 114 -14.95 -3.90 -10.62
N GLY A 115 -14.72 -3.63 -9.35
CA GLY A 115 -14.66 -2.28 -8.78
C GLY A 115 -13.32 -2.04 -8.11
N THR A 116 -12.94 -0.78 -7.95
CA THR A 116 -11.69 -0.38 -7.32
C THR A 116 -11.89 0.73 -6.30
N LEU A 117 -11.03 0.76 -5.28
CA LEU A 117 -10.90 1.84 -4.30
C LEU A 117 -9.43 2.15 -4.08
N GLN A 118 -9.09 3.42 -3.97
CA GLN A 118 -7.73 3.88 -3.70
C GLN A 118 -7.59 4.27 -2.22
N PHE A 119 -6.47 3.85 -1.62
CA PHE A 119 -6.01 4.32 -0.33
C PHE A 119 -4.69 5.09 -0.47
N THR A 120 -4.53 6.12 0.34
CA THR A 120 -3.25 6.78 0.59
C THR A 120 -2.77 6.38 1.98
N ILE A 121 -1.56 5.87 2.06
CA ILE A 121 -0.95 5.39 3.30
C ILE A 121 0.18 6.34 3.65
N GLN A 122 0.10 6.93 4.84
CA GLN A 122 1.20 7.71 5.41
C GLN A 122 1.96 6.86 6.40
N ASP A 123 3.27 7.01 6.35
CA ASP A 123 4.17 6.40 7.31
C ASP A 123 4.19 7.20 8.62
N ASP A 124 4.40 6.52 9.75
CA ASP A 124 4.63 7.12 11.07
C ASP A 124 6.05 6.91 11.60
N ASP A 125 6.89 6.16 10.87
CA ASP A 125 8.26 5.93 11.24
C ASP A 125 9.12 7.20 11.10
N PRO A 126 9.94 7.54 12.12
CA PRO A 126 10.91 8.62 11.98
C PRO A 126 11.95 8.25 10.94
N ALA A 127 12.33 9.22 10.10
CA ALA A 127 13.36 9.01 9.10
C ALA A 127 14.67 8.54 9.75
N ARG A 128 15.25 7.46 9.22
CA ARG A 128 16.46 6.81 9.75
C ARG A 128 17.70 7.33 9.03
N TRP A 129 17.94 8.62 9.16
CA TRP A 129 19.13 9.23 8.57
C TRP A 129 20.41 8.95 9.35
N THR A 130 20.35 8.26 10.50
CA THR A 130 21.56 7.89 11.26
C THR A 130 21.68 6.38 11.42
N ASN A 131 22.88 5.85 11.23
CA ASN A 131 23.10 4.41 11.43
C ASN A 131 22.97 4.07 12.93
N PRO A 132 22.07 3.14 13.29
CA PRO A 132 21.78 2.82 14.70
C PRO A 132 22.91 2.05 15.39
N THR A 133 23.75 1.34 14.61
CA THR A 133 24.87 0.54 15.14
C THR A 133 26.14 1.38 15.24
N ASN A 134 26.48 2.11 14.18
CA ASN A 134 27.62 3.01 14.15
C ASN A 134 27.27 4.22 13.27
N PRO A 135 26.98 5.40 13.84
CA PRO A 135 26.57 6.59 13.08
C PRO A 135 27.53 6.98 11.95
N PHE A 136 28.80 6.62 12.07
CA PHE A 136 29.84 6.98 11.08
C PHE A 136 30.02 5.95 9.97
N ASP A 137 29.43 4.75 10.08
CA ASP A 137 29.44 3.73 9.03
C ASP A 137 28.25 3.97 8.08
N ILE A 138 28.43 4.90 7.16
CA ILE A 138 27.38 5.43 6.28
C ILE A 138 26.91 4.36 5.28
N ASN A 139 27.83 3.52 4.78
CA ASN A 139 27.51 2.48 3.81
C ASN A 139 27.16 1.12 4.43
N GLN A 140 27.12 1.03 5.77
CA GLN A 140 26.87 -0.20 6.53
C GLN A 140 27.81 -1.37 6.20
N SER A 141 29.05 -1.08 5.82
CA SER A 141 30.04 -2.11 5.54
C SER A 141 30.56 -2.81 6.81
N GLY A 142 30.28 -2.24 7.99
CA GLY A 142 30.84 -2.67 9.26
C GLY A 142 32.24 -2.09 9.53
N ALA A 143 32.79 -1.30 8.62
CA ALA A 143 34.10 -0.68 8.76
C ALA A 143 34.02 0.83 8.49
N LEU A 144 34.42 1.65 9.46
CA LEU A 144 34.57 3.08 9.25
C LEU A 144 35.81 3.37 8.41
N ASN A 145 35.63 3.89 7.20
CA ASN A 145 36.71 4.13 6.25
C ASN A 145 36.39 5.27 5.26
N PRO A 146 37.34 5.72 4.42
CA PRO A 146 37.11 6.84 3.51
C PRO A 146 35.94 6.66 2.52
N LEU A 147 35.46 5.44 2.28
CA LEU A 147 34.27 5.21 1.46
C LEU A 147 33.01 5.80 2.11
N ASP A 148 32.91 5.79 3.44
CA ASP A 148 31.79 6.41 4.17
C ASP A 148 31.70 7.92 3.92
N VAL A 149 32.87 8.57 3.88
CA VAL A 149 33.02 9.99 3.55
C VAL A 149 32.58 10.25 2.10
N LEU A 150 32.99 9.38 1.16
CA LEU A 150 32.64 9.54 -0.25
C LEU A 150 31.14 9.41 -0.51
N VAL A 151 30.44 8.55 0.24
CA VAL A 151 28.98 8.44 0.13
C VAL A 151 28.30 9.76 0.50
N LEU A 152 28.73 10.41 1.59
CA LEU A 152 28.18 11.72 1.99
C LEU A 152 28.52 12.81 0.96
N ILE A 153 29.76 12.85 0.48
CA ILE A 153 30.17 13.84 -0.53
C ILE A 153 29.38 13.66 -1.83
N ASP A 154 29.19 12.43 -2.29
CA ASP A 154 28.41 12.15 -3.50
C ASP A 154 26.95 12.57 -3.33
N GLU A 155 26.34 12.26 -2.19
CA GLU A 155 24.96 12.65 -1.92
C GLU A 155 24.82 14.18 -1.80
N ILE A 156 25.73 14.87 -1.10
CA ILE A 156 25.76 16.34 -1.05
C ILE A 156 25.92 16.94 -2.45
N ASN A 157 26.77 16.38 -3.30
CA ASN A 157 26.93 16.87 -4.68
C ASN A 157 25.68 16.62 -5.52
N ARG A 158 24.96 15.53 -5.27
CA ARG A 158 23.74 15.15 -5.99
C ARG A 158 22.54 15.99 -5.61
N SER A 159 22.33 16.22 -4.32
CA SER A 159 21.09 16.79 -3.79
C SER A 159 21.29 18.14 -3.07
N ARG A 160 22.54 18.62 -2.99
CA ARG A 160 22.98 19.81 -2.26
C ARG A 160 22.79 19.67 -0.75
N SER A 161 23.54 20.48 -0.01
CA SER A 161 23.36 20.60 1.43
C SER A 161 21.97 21.15 1.74
N ARG A 162 21.26 20.51 2.67
CA ARG A 162 19.88 20.88 3.04
C ARG A 162 19.48 20.27 4.38
N VAL A 163 18.43 20.85 4.97
CA VAL A 163 17.66 20.19 6.03
C VAL A 163 16.94 19.00 5.42
N LEU A 164 17.02 17.86 6.09
CA LEU A 164 16.40 16.63 5.64
C LEU A 164 14.88 16.68 5.94
N ASP A 165 14.08 16.35 4.95
CA ASP A 165 12.62 16.33 5.08
C ASP A 165 12.13 14.88 5.30
N PRO A 166 11.42 14.58 6.40
CA PRO A 166 11.00 13.20 6.71
C PRO A 166 10.12 12.54 5.64
N VAL A 167 9.46 13.33 4.79
CA VAL A 167 8.57 12.85 3.73
C VAL A 167 9.30 12.74 2.39
N LEU A 168 10.18 13.69 2.06
CA LEU A 168 10.89 13.69 0.77
C LEU A 168 12.19 12.86 0.80
N ASP A 169 12.86 12.83 1.95
CA ASP A 169 14.15 12.17 2.15
C ASP A 169 14.04 10.87 2.97
N ALA A 170 12.83 10.31 3.13
CA ALA A 170 12.58 9.10 3.92
C ALA A 170 13.39 7.88 3.43
N GLY A 171 13.68 7.84 2.12
CA GLY A 171 14.48 6.79 1.49
C GLY A 171 16.00 6.95 1.64
N LEU A 172 16.49 8.08 2.16
CA LEU A 172 17.91 8.24 2.49
C LEU A 172 18.21 7.49 3.79
N LEU A 173 19.32 6.78 3.81
CA LEU A 173 19.77 6.06 5.00
C LEU A 173 21.15 6.55 5.40
N PHE A 174 21.31 6.82 6.69
CA PHE A 174 22.60 7.05 7.36
C PHE A 174 23.40 8.28 6.93
N VAL A 175 22.78 9.23 6.23
CA VAL A 175 23.41 10.46 5.75
C VAL A 175 23.66 11.52 6.82
N ASP A 176 23.08 11.38 8.00
CA ASP A 176 23.15 12.30 9.15
C ASP A 176 23.85 11.60 10.34
N PRO A 177 25.19 11.52 10.35
CA PRO A 177 25.97 10.96 11.45
C PRO A 177 25.93 11.80 12.73
N ASN A 178 25.73 13.13 12.62
CA ASN A 178 25.83 14.05 13.75
C ASN A 178 24.47 14.28 14.47
N ARG A 179 23.36 13.84 13.84
CA ARG A 179 21.97 13.90 14.29
C ARG A 179 21.39 15.30 14.39
N ASP A 180 21.83 16.21 13.54
CA ASP A 180 21.29 17.58 13.49
C ASP A 180 20.09 17.73 12.54
N GLY A 181 19.73 16.67 11.82
CA GLY A 181 18.62 16.66 10.87
C GLY A 181 18.94 17.35 9.54
N ALA A 182 20.21 17.62 9.26
CA ALA A 182 20.67 18.11 7.98
C ALA A 182 21.60 17.09 7.29
N LEU A 183 21.72 17.25 5.99
CA LEU A 183 22.82 16.68 5.22
C LEU A 183 23.66 17.85 4.73
N ASP A 184 24.86 18.02 5.28
CA ASP A 184 25.76 19.11 4.93
C ASP A 184 27.26 18.74 5.15
N PRO A 185 28.21 19.63 4.82
CA PRO A 185 29.64 19.31 4.95
C PRO A 185 30.11 19.02 6.38
N LEU A 186 29.33 19.38 7.40
CA LEU A 186 29.61 19.03 8.79
C LEU A 186 29.50 17.52 8.99
N ASP A 187 28.53 16.86 8.37
CA ASP A 187 28.39 15.39 8.42
C ASP A 187 29.63 14.69 7.88
N VAL A 188 30.14 15.18 6.75
CA VAL A 188 31.38 14.71 6.13
C VAL A 188 32.54 14.88 7.10
N LEU A 189 32.65 16.06 7.73
CA LEU A 189 33.72 16.36 8.66
C LEU A 189 33.66 15.46 9.90
N PHE A 190 32.48 15.16 10.43
CA PHE A 190 32.32 14.25 11.56
C PHE A 190 32.86 12.84 11.25
N VAL A 191 32.58 12.32 10.06
CA VAL A 191 33.09 11.01 9.64
C VAL A 191 34.62 11.05 9.45
N ILE A 192 35.15 12.12 8.84
CA ILE A 192 36.61 12.31 8.68
C ILE A 192 37.31 12.39 10.03
N ASP A 193 36.78 13.19 10.96
CA ASP A 193 37.34 13.35 12.30
C ASP A 193 37.37 12.02 13.05
N GLU A 194 36.30 11.23 12.94
CA GLU A 194 36.24 9.91 13.59
C GLU A 194 37.20 8.89 12.95
N ILE A 195 37.37 8.91 11.63
CA ILE A 195 38.40 8.09 10.96
C ILE A 195 39.79 8.43 11.52
N ASN A 196 40.09 9.72 11.69
CA ASN A 196 41.40 10.20 12.16
C ASN A 196 41.62 10.00 13.67
N ARG A 197 40.58 9.67 14.44
CA ARG A 197 40.66 9.37 15.88
C ARG A 197 41.04 7.91 16.17
N ARG A 198 40.99 7.04 15.16
CA ARG A 198 41.40 5.63 15.25
C ARG A 198 42.89 5.46 14.97
#